data_AF-A0A2V8L9J8-F1
#
_entry.id   AF-A0A2V8L9J8-F1
#
_cell.length_a   1.000
_cell.length_b   1.000
_cell.length_c   1.000
_cell.angle_alpha   90.00
_cell.angle_beta   90.00
_cell.angle_gamma   90.00
#
_symmetry.space_group_name_H-M   'P 1'
#
loop_
_entity.id
_entity.type
_entity.pdbx_description
1 polymer ?
#
loop_
_entity_poly.entity_id
_entity_poly.type
_entity_poly.pdbx_seq_one_letter_code
_entity_poly.pdbx_strand_id
1 'polypeptide(L)'
;MDEAGPRSLQGSGRGARRAVRRLSSVSRPCGQWTSDPQREHRRPRGARGRIRRLQHFIARQACAGSGFLRQLCAELARAIGGNLRADVDPLNNTNFQTENLFGVWVSQGLTDPEHNTPYILQGGLGMPDRDYYISTSPQMVELRNQYKNIAECIPLLAKEGWLRHQ
;
A
#
# COMPACT_ATOMS: atom_id res chain seq x y z
N MET A 1 14.30 49.32 39.89
CA MET A 1 14.42 47.85 39.81
C MET A 1 13.01 47.30 39.55
N ASP A 2 12.36 47.66 38.44
CA ASP A 2 12.61 47.27 37.03
C ASP A 2 12.29 45.80 36.75
N GLU A 3 11.18 45.54 36.04
CA GLU A 3 11.07 44.89 34.70
C GLU A 3 11.23 43.35 34.76
N ALA A 4 10.47 42.47 34.08
CA ALA A 4 9.53 42.60 32.98
C ALA A 4 8.63 41.35 32.94
N GLY A 5 7.33 41.53 32.65
CA GLY A 5 6.44 40.44 32.22
C GLY A 5 6.66 40.09 30.74
N PRO A 6 6.39 38.85 30.28
CA PRO A 6 6.63 38.46 28.90
C PRO A 6 5.72 39.21 27.93
N ARG A 7 6.34 40.05 27.09
CA ARG A 7 5.72 40.78 25.98
C ARG A 7 5.14 39.81 24.95
N SER A 8 3.89 40.05 24.59
CA SER A 8 3.19 39.40 23.48
C SER A 8 3.82 39.80 22.14
N LEU A 9 4.36 38.82 21.41
CA LEU A 9 4.83 39.00 20.05
C LEU A 9 3.64 39.00 19.07
N GLN A 10 2.93 40.13 18.97
CA GLN A 10 2.09 40.41 17.80
C GLN A 10 2.99 40.87 16.64
N GLY A 11 3.51 39.90 15.90
CA GLY A 11 4.29 40.11 14.67
C GLY A 11 3.49 39.78 13.41
N SER A 12 2.95 40.81 12.74
CA SER A 12 2.55 40.92 11.33
C SER A 12 2.37 39.63 10.46
N GLY A 13 1.29 38.87 10.69
CA GLY A 13 0.89 37.73 9.84
C GLY A 13 0.39 38.05 8.42
N ARG A 14 0.76 39.19 7.81
CA ARG A 14 0.32 39.60 6.46
C ARG A 14 1.29 39.17 5.34
N GLY A 15 2.59 39.05 5.61
CA GLY A 15 3.58 38.60 4.62
C GLY A 15 3.50 37.10 4.32
N ALA A 16 3.44 36.28 5.37
CA ALA A 16 3.40 34.82 5.26
C ALA A 16 2.14 34.30 4.55
N ARG A 17 0.97 34.92 4.78
CA ARG A 17 -0.28 34.54 4.10
C ARG A 17 -0.27 34.80 2.60
N ARG A 18 0.50 35.79 2.12
CA ARG A 18 0.67 36.07 0.68
C ARG A 18 1.60 35.06 -0.01
N ALA A 19 2.63 34.57 0.69
CA ALA A 19 3.53 33.54 0.18
C ALA A 19 2.83 32.18 0.10
N VAL A 20 2.05 31.81 1.12
CA VAL A 20 1.33 30.53 1.16
C VAL A 20 0.22 30.46 0.09
N ARG A 21 -0.49 31.56 -0.21
CA ARG A 21 -1.47 31.60 -1.32
C ARG A 21 -0.86 31.49 -2.72
N ARG A 22 0.44 31.74 -2.90
CA ARG A 22 1.14 31.53 -4.19
C ARG A 22 1.68 30.12 -4.36
N LEU A 23 1.80 29.36 -3.28
CA LEU A 23 2.26 27.97 -3.31
C LEU A 23 1.10 26.98 -3.50
N SER A 24 -0.12 27.34 -3.09
CA SER A 24 -1.32 26.49 -3.25
C SER A 24 -1.89 26.45 -4.67
N SER A 25 -1.40 27.26 -5.62
CA SER A 25 -1.82 27.18 -7.03
C SER A 25 -0.98 26.21 -7.87
N VAL A 26 0.01 25.52 -7.27
CA VAL A 26 0.88 24.53 -7.93
C VAL A 26 0.65 23.14 -7.32
N SER A 27 -0.61 22.80 -7.07
CA SER A 27 -1.02 21.48 -6.61
C SER A 27 -2.13 20.98 -7.52
N ARG A 28 -1.85 20.90 -8.83
CA ARG A 28 -2.72 20.16 -9.74
C ARG A 28 -2.28 18.70 -9.76
N PRO A 29 -3.21 17.72 -9.64
CA PRO A 29 -2.89 16.31 -9.77
C PRO A 29 -2.13 16.06 -11.08
N CYS A 30 -1.09 15.22 -10.99
CA CYS A 30 -0.22 14.85 -12.11
C CYS A 30 -1.08 14.15 -13.17
N GLY A 31 -1.62 14.92 -14.13
CA GLY A 31 -2.58 14.43 -15.13
C GLY A 31 -3.37 15.50 -15.88
N GLN A 32 -3.51 16.72 -15.36
CA GLN A 32 -4.24 17.82 -16.04
C GLN A 32 -3.33 18.96 -16.53
N TRP A 33 -2.23 18.61 -17.18
CA TRP A 33 -1.50 19.55 -18.03
C TRP A 33 -2.16 19.57 -19.41
N THR A 34 -3.36 20.17 -19.51
CA THR A 34 -3.88 20.55 -20.81
C THR A 34 -2.96 21.63 -21.35
N SER A 35 -2.14 21.31 -22.33
CA SER A 35 -1.44 22.29 -23.16
C SER A 35 -2.49 23.15 -23.84
N ASP A 36 -2.79 24.31 -23.26
CA ASP A 36 -3.57 25.37 -23.88
C ASP A 36 -2.83 25.80 -25.16
N PRO A 37 -3.34 25.44 -26.37
CA PRO A 37 -2.59 25.63 -27.62
C PRO A 37 -2.33 27.10 -27.94
N GLN A 38 -3.12 28.02 -27.35
CA GLN A 38 -3.02 29.45 -27.59
C GLN A 38 -1.93 30.15 -26.76
N ARG A 39 -1.26 29.46 -25.83
CA ARG A 39 -0.22 30.04 -24.94
C ARG A 39 1.23 29.79 -25.38
N GLU A 40 1.44 29.20 -26.55
CA GLU A 40 2.77 28.88 -27.11
C GLU A 40 3.51 30.14 -27.64
N HIS A 41 2.78 31.21 -28.01
CA HIS A 41 3.36 32.36 -28.71
C HIS A 41 4.09 33.41 -27.84
N ARG A 42 4.07 33.30 -26.51
CA ARG A 42 4.88 34.16 -25.63
C ARG A 42 5.91 33.34 -24.88
N ARG A 43 6.96 32.89 -25.58
CA ARG A 43 8.13 32.29 -24.94
C ARG A 43 8.90 33.36 -24.17
N PRO A 44 8.95 33.34 -22.82
CA PRO A 44 9.77 34.29 -22.08
C PRO A 44 11.25 33.96 -22.35
N ARG A 45 11.90 34.78 -23.18
CA ARG A 45 13.37 34.77 -23.31
C ARG A 45 13.94 35.40 -22.03
N GLY A 46 14.87 34.70 -21.39
CA GLY A 46 15.54 35.14 -20.16
C GLY A 46 15.36 34.22 -18.95
N ALA A 47 15.86 34.64 -17.79
CA ALA A 47 15.95 33.83 -16.56
C ALA A 47 14.61 33.21 -16.12
N ARG A 48 13.48 33.88 -16.35
CA ARG A 48 12.14 33.36 -16.05
C ARG A 48 11.78 32.10 -16.87
N GLY A 49 12.25 32.00 -18.11
CA GLY A 49 12.08 30.81 -18.94
C GLY A 49 12.94 29.63 -18.47
N ARG A 50 14.13 29.90 -17.92
CA ARG A 50 15.00 28.88 -17.32
C ARG A 50 14.42 28.33 -16.02
N ILE A 51 13.92 29.18 -15.13
CA ILE A 51 13.25 28.75 -13.89
C ILE A 51 12.01 27.89 -14.21
N ARG A 52 11.19 28.30 -15.19
CA ARG A 52 10.00 27.53 -15.57
C ARG A 52 10.36 26.17 -16.17
N ARG A 53 11.43 26.07 -16.95
CA ARG A 53 11.94 24.78 -17.46
C ARG A 53 12.48 23.88 -16.35
N LEU A 54 13.24 24.45 -15.42
CA LEU A 54 13.76 23.72 -14.26
C LEU A 54 12.61 23.20 -13.38
N GLN A 55 11.58 24.01 -13.13
CA GLN A 55 10.38 23.59 -12.40
C GLN A 55 9.64 22.44 -13.10
N HIS A 56 9.47 22.47 -14.43
CA HIS A 56 8.86 21.35 -15.16
C HIS A 56 9.73 20.09 -15.15
N PHE A 57 11.06 20.23 -15.20
CA PHE A 57 11.98 19.09 -15.16
C PHE A 57 11.95 18.39 -13.80
N ILE A 58 12.03 19.16 -12.71
CA ILE A 58 11.92 18.65 -11.33
C ILE A 58 10.56 17.96 -11.12
N ALA A 59 9.46 18.56 -11.58
CA ALA A 59 8.13 17.96 -11.48
C ALA A 59 7.99 16.65 -12.28
N ARG A 60 8.60 16.56 -13.46
CA ARG A 60 8.63 15.32 -14.26
C ARG A 60 9.46 14.22 -13.59
N GLN A 61 10.61 14.55 -13.01
CA GLN A 61 11.42 13.59 -12.25
C GLN A 61 10.67 13.07 -11.01
N ALA A 62 9.92 13.92 -10.31
CA ALA A 62 9.12 13.50 -9.15
C ALA A 62 7.92 12.59 -9.52
N CYS A 63 7.24 12.82 -10.66
CA CYS A 63 6.18 11.92 -11.11
C CYS A 63 6.72 10.57 -11.66
N ALA A 64 7.95 10.52 -12.19
CA ALA A 64 8.54 9.28 -12.70
C ALA A 64 8.78 8.23 -11.59
N GLY A 65 9.26 8.65 -10.41
CA GLY A 65 9.50 7.73 -9.29
C GLY A 65 8.22 7.23 -8.59
N SER A 66 7.13 8.00 -8.65
CA SER A 66 5.84 7.63 -8.05
C SER A 66 4.98 6.71 -8.93
N GLY A 67 5.33 6.56 -10.21
CA GLY A 67 4.68 5.62 -11.13
C GLY A 67 4.93 4.15 -10.77
N PHE A 68 6.17 3.82 -10.39
CA PHE A 68 6.56 2.46 -10.01
C PHE A 68 5.83 1.97 -8.75
N LEU A 69 5.75 2.79 -7.69
CA LEU A 69 5.05 2.41 -6.47
C LEU A 69 3.54 2.22 -6.69
N ARG A 70 2.91 3.07 -7.51
CA ARG A 70 1.49 2.90 -7.86
C ARG A 70 1.26 1.62 -8.65
N GLN A 71 2.15 1.30 -9.58
CA GLN A 71 2.09 0.09 -10.38
C GLN A 71 2.26 -1.16 -9.49
N LEU A 72 3.26 -1.15 -8.59
CA LEU A 72 3.49 -2.24 -7.65
C LEU A 72 2.28 -2.48 -6.74
N CYS A 73 1.68 -1.43 -6.18
CA CYS A 73 0.46 -1.56 -5.39
C CYS A 73 -0.70 -2.18 -6.20
N ALA A 74 -0.84 -1.77 -7.46
CA ALA A 74 -1.89 -2.30 -8.34
C ALA A 74 -1.66 -3.77 -8.71
N GLU A 75 -0.42 -4.16 -8.98
CA GLU A 75 -0.03 -5.54 -9.28
C GLU A 75 -0.18 -6.45 -8.06
N LEU A 76 0.26 -5.99 -6.89
CA LEU A 76 0.09 -6.73 -5.63
C LEU A 76 -1.38 -6.89 -5.28
N ALA A 77 -2.18 -5.83 -5.39
CA ALA A 77 -3.62 -5.90 -5.15
C ALA A 77 -4.30 -6.88 -6.11
N ARG A 78 -3.89 -6.93 -7.38
CA ARG A 78 -4.36 -7.93 -8.33
C ARG A 78 -3.96 -9.35 -7.95
N ALA A 79 -2.70 -9.57 -7.56
CA ALA A 79 -2.20 -10.89 -7.20
C ALA A 79 -2.87 -11.44 -5.93
N ILE A 80 -3.03 -10.60 -4.90
CA ILE A 80 -3.75 -10.97 -3.67
C ILE A 80 -5.23 -11.16 -3.98
N GLY A 81 -5.85 -10.20 -4.66
CA GLY A 81 -7.28 -10.25 -5.01
C GLY A 81 -7.66 -11.43 -5.91
N GLY A 82 -6.76 -11.87 -6.79
CA GLY A 82 -6.97 -13.04 -7.64
C GLY A 82 -7.01 -14.37 -6.90
N ASN A 83 -6.46 -14.43 -5.68
CA ASN A 83 -6.45 -15.62 -4.83
C ASN A 83 -7.43 -15.53 -3.65
N LEU A 84 -8.17 -14.42 -3.49
CA LEU A 84 -9.17 -14.30 -2.43
C LEU A 84 -10.36 -15.23 -2.69
N ARG A 85 -10.72 -16.04 -1.69
CA ARG A 85 -11.86 -16.96 -1.73
C ARG A 85 -12.69 -16.91 -0.45
N ALA A 86 -13.96 -17.27 -0.58
CA ALA A 86 -14.88 -17.39 0.55
C ALA A 86 -14.84 -18.81 1.13
N ASP A 87 -13.72 -19.20 1.73
CA ASP A 87 -13.38 -20.57 2.12
C ASP A 87 -13.37 -20.82 3.64
N VAL A 88 -13.47 -19.76 4.43
CA VAL A 88 -13.47 -19.81 5.90
C VAL A 88 -14.89 -19.57 6.44
N ASP A 89 -15.22 -20.23 7.55
CA ASP A 89 -16.50 -20.07 8.26
C ASP A 89 -16.32 -20.33 9.76
N PRO A 90 -15.97 -19.30 10.54
CA PRO A 90 -15.68 -19.42 11.95
C PRO A 90 -16.91 -19.70 12.84
N LEU A 91 -18.12 -19.36 12.40
CA LEU A 91 -19.31 -19.45 13.26
C LEU A 91 -20.25 -20.61 12.91
N ASN A 92 -20.37 -21.00 11.65
CA ASN A 92 -21.29 -22.08 11.27
C ASN A 92 -20.59 -23.43 11.05
N ASN A 93 -19.34 -23.42 10.59
CA ASN A 93 -18.56 -24.65 10.32
C ASN A 93 -17.26 -24.75 11.14
N THR A 94 -16.97 -23.78 12.00
CA THR A 94 -15.72 -23.71 12.77
C THR A 94 -14.45 -23.90 11.93
N ASN A 95 -14.50 -23.50 10.65
CA ASN A 95 -13.37 -23.57 9.74
C ASN A 95 -12.63 -22.23 9.73
N PHE A 96 -11.42 -22.22 10.30
CA PHE A 96 -10.53 -21.05 10.34
C PHE A 96 -9.36 -21.15 9.38
N GLN A 97 -9.27 -22.25 8.61
CA GLN A 97 -8.08 -22.56 7.82
C GLN A 97 -8.33 -22.31 6.33
N THR A 98 -7.35 -21.67 5.71
CA THR A 98 -7.27 -21.44 4.27
C THR A 98 -5.81 -21.48 3.82
N GLU A 99 -5.59 -22.07 2.64
CA GLU A 99 -4.29 -22.08 1.97
C GLU A 99 -3.94 -20.71 1.36
N ASN A 100 -4.94 -19.85 1.15
CA ASN A 100 -4.75 -18.50 0.63
C ASN A 100 -4.23 -17.57 1.73
N LEU A 101 -3.55 -16.48 1.34
CA LEU A 101 -3.05 -15.48 2.31
C LEU A 101 -4.15 -14.94 3.24
N PHE A 102 -5.35 -14.78 2.69
CA PHE A 102 -6.54 -14.37 3.41
C PHE A 102 -7.74 -15.21 2.98
N GLY A 103 -8.56 -15.59 3.96
CA GLY A 103 -9.89 -16.15 3.73
C GLY A 103 -10.95 -15.09 3.91
N VAL A 104 -12.03 -15.19 3.13
CA VAL A 104 -13.20 -14.33 3.26
C VAL A 104 -14.34 -15.13 3.87
N TRP A 105 -15.05 -14.53 4.81
CA TRP A 105 -16.30 -15.08 5.32
C TRP A 105 -17.37 -14.01 5.25
N VAL A 106 -18.50 -14.30 4.61
CA VAL A 106 -19.61 -13.36 4.45
C VAL A 106 -20.75 -13.82 5.33
N SER A 107 -21.11 -13.01 6.32
CA SER A 107 -22.20 -13.30 7.24
C SER A 107 -22.83 -12.01 7.75
N GLN A 108 -23.90 -12.13 8.52
CA GLN A 108 -24.55 -11.01 9.20
C GLN A 108 -23.54 -10.25 10.06
N GLY A 109 -23.69 -8.92 10.09
CA GLY A 109 -22.86 -8.05 10.90
C GLY A 109 -23.00 -8.39 12.38
N LEU A 110 -21.88 -8.65 13.06
CA LEU A 110 -21.84 -8.89 14.50
C LEU A 110 -22.45 -7.75 15.34
N THR A 111 -22.46 -6.52 14.79
CA THR A 111 -23.07 -5.33 15.40
C THR A 111 -24.32 -4.85 14.67
N ASP A 112 -24.59 -5.38 13.47
CA ASP A 112 -25.70 -4.99 12.59
C ASP A 112 -26.17 -6.23 11.80
N PRO A 113 -27.08 -7.04 12.38
CA PRO A 113 -27.49 -8.31 11.79
C PRO A 113 -28.39 -8.14 10.56
N GLU A 114 -28.91 -6.95 10.28
CA GLU A 114 -29.73 -6.68 9.09
C GLU A 114 -28.90 -6.69 7.80
N HIS A 115 -27.58 -6.52 7.91
CA HIS A 115 -26.67 -6.43 6.77
C HIS A 115 -25.61 -7.52 6.80
N ASN A 116 -25.36 -8.15 5.65
CA ASN A 116 -24.22 -9.04 5.48
C ASN A 116 -22.94 -8.23 5.27
N THR A 117 -21.90 -8.56 6.02
CA THR A 117 -20.58 -7.94 5.94
C THR A 117 -19.50 -8.97 5.63
N PRO A 118 -18.51 -8.65 4.79
CA PRO A 118 -17.37 -9.51 4.57
C PRO A 118 -16.35 -9.36 5.72
N TYR A 119 -15.99 -10.47 6.31
CA TYR A 119 -14.90 -10.61 7.28
C TYR A 119 -13.67 -11.17 6.58
N ILE A 120 -12.50 -10.66 6.94
CA ILE A 120 -11.21 -11.13 6.43
C ILE A 120 -10.49 -11.84 7.57
N LEU A 121 -10.10 -13.09 7.32
CA LEU A 121 -9.38 -13.92 8.27
C LEU A 121 -7.97 -14.22 7.77
N GLN A 122 -7.06 -14.41 8.72
CA GLN A 122 -5.68 -14.81 8.44
C GLN A 122 -5.63 -16.22 7.84
N GLY A 123 -4.74 -16.43 6.88
CA GLY A 123 -4.51 -17.72 6.24
C GLY A 123 -3.08 -17.92 5.80
N GLY A 124 -2.86 -18.92 4.94
CA GLY A 124 -1.60 -19.13 4.25
C GLY A 124 -0.52 -19.77 5.12
N LEU A 125 -0.90 -20.38 6.24
CA LEU A 125 0.00 -21.21 7.03
C LEU A 125 0.00 -22.62 6.42
N GLY A 126 1.19 -23.14 6.14
CA GLY A 126 1.35 -24.53 5.68
C GLY A 126 1.39 -25.57 6.81
N MET A 127 1.46 -25.13 8.07
CA MET A 127 1.29 -25.95 9.28
C MET A 127 0.05 -25.51 10.04
N PRO A 128 -0.58 -26.38 10.85
CA PRO A 128 -1.93 -26.16 11.36
C PRO A 128 -2.12 -24.91 12.23
N ASP A 129 -1.08 -24.46 12.91
CA ASP A 129 -1.14 -23.31 13.82
C ASP A 129 0.20 -22.53 13.80
N ARG A 130 0.14 -21.27 14.24
CA ARG A 130 1.29 -20.40 14.53
C ARG A 130 2.28 -21.06 15.48
N ASP A 131 1.83 -21.83 16.46
CA ASP A 131 2.72 -22.42 17.48
C ASP A 131 3.78 -23.35 16.89
N TYR A 132 3.49 -24.03 15.78
CA TYR A 132 4.45 -24.85 15.03
C TYR A 132 5.61 -24.01 14.46
N TYR A 133 5.42 -22.69 14.31
CA TYR A 133 6.41 -21.76 13.79
C TYR A 133 7.15 -20.95 14.86
N ILE A 134 6.82 -21.08 16.14
CA ILE A 134 7.48 -20.27 17.19
C ILE A 134 7.85 -21.05 18.44
N SER A 135 7.15 -22.15 18.72
CA SER A 135 7.38 -22.94 19.92
C SER A 135 8.79 -23.54 19.89
N THR A 136 9.43 -23.51 21.05
CA THR A 136 10.77 -24.07 21.30
C THR A 136 10.73 -25.48 21.87
N SER A 137 9.53 -26.05 22.05
CA SER A 137 9.39 -27.43 22.51
C SER A 137 10.07 -28.41 21.53
N PRO A 138 10.75 -29.47 22.02
CA PRO A 138 11.51 -30.38 21.16
C PRO A 138 10.66 -30.97 20.02
N GLN A 139 9.40 -31.32 20.31
CA GLN A 139 8.47 -31.86 19.33
C GLN A 139 8.14 -30.86 18.20
N MET A 140 7.91 -29.59 18.52
CA MET A 140 7.58 -28.57 17.52
C MET A 140 8.79 -28.19 16.67
N VAL A 141 9.99 -28.23 17.23
CA VAL A 141 11.24 -28.06 16.47
C VAL A 141 11.41 -29.20 15.46
N GLU A 142 11.16 -30.44 15.88
CA GLU A 142 11.25 -31.61 15.01
C GLU A 142 10.25 -31.55 13.85
N LEU A 143 8.96 -31.30 14.14
CA LEU A 143 7.91 -31.19 13.11
C LEU A 143 8.21 -30.10 12.09
N ARG A 144 8.74 -28.96 12.55
CA ARG A 144 9.15 -27.86 11.67
C ARG A 144 10.34 -28.24 10.79
N ASN A 145 11.29 -29.04 11.29
CA ASN A 145 12.40 -29.51 10.47
C ASN A 145 11.90 -30.44 9.36
N GLN A 146 10.97 -31.34 9.67
CA GLN A 146 10.32 -32.19 8.67
C GLN A 146 9.56 -31.37 7.63
N TYR A 147 8.82 -30.34 8.07
CA TYR A 147 8.11 -29.43 7.17
C TYR A 147 9.06 -28.70 6.20
N LYS A 148 10.24 -28.25 6.66
CA LYS A 148 11.25 -27.61 5.79
C LYS A 148 11.70 -28.54 4.66
N ASN A 149 11.95 -29.82 4.96
CA ASN A 149 12.37 -30.79 3.95
C ASN A 149 11.31 -30.90 2.83
N ILE A 150 10.03 -30.93 3.20
CA ILE A 150 8.92 -30.95 2.23
C ILE A 150 8.92 -29.67 1.39
N ALA A 151 9.06 -28.51 2.04
CA ALA A 151 9.07 -27.22 1.34
C ALA A 151 10.24 -27.11 0.34
N GLU A 152 11.40 -27.68 0.64
CA GLU A 152 12.55 -27.75 -0.27
C GLU A 152 12.33 -28.72 -1.44
N CYS A 153 11.54 -29.78 -1.26
CA CYS A 153 11.21 -30.72 -2.33
C CYS A 153 10.22 -30.15 -3.36
N ILE A 154 9.31 -29.24 -2.98
CA ILE A 154 8.26 -28.73 -3.88
C ILE A 154 8.83 -28.10 -5.18
N PRO A 155 9.82 -27.19 -5.14
CA PRO A 155 10.42 -26.64 -6.36
C PRO A 155 11.09 -27.68 -7.24
N LEU A 156 11.62 -28.76 -6.66
CA LEU A 156 12.25 -29.85 -7.42
C LEU A 156 11.18 -30.62 -8.19
N LEU A 157 10.07 -30.98 -7.54
CA LEU A 157 8.94 -31.66 -8.19
C LEU A 157 8.33 -30.82 -9.32
N ALA A 158 8.29 -29.50 -9.16
CA ALA A 158 7.83 -28.57 -10.20
C ALA A 158 8.74 -28.57 -11.44
N LYS A 159 10.06 -28.62 -11.25
CA LYS A 159 11.05 -28.66 -12.35
C LYS A 159 10.93 -29.95 -13.17
N GLU A 160 10.78 -31.07 -12.48
CA GLU A 160 10.62 -32.41 -13.09
C GLU A 160 9.26 -32.59 -13.81
N GLY A 161 8.38 -31.57 -13.79
CA GLY A 161 7.18 -31.52 -14.62
C GLY A 161 5.95 -32.24 -14.07
N TRP A 162 6.02 -32.77 -12.85
CA TRP A 162 4.92 -33.49 -12.20
C TRP A 162 3.68 -32.62 -11.94
N LEU A 163 3.83 -31.30 -11.88
CA LEU A 163 2.74 -30.36 -11.58
C LEU A 163 2.07 -29.72 -12.82
N ARG A 164 2.44 -30.13 -14.06
CA ARG A 164 1.89 -29.52 -15.31
C ARG A 164 0.65 -30.21 -15.88
N HIS A 165 0.08 -31.21 -15.19
CA HIS A 165 -0.98 -32.08 -15.73
C HIS A 165 -2.34 -32.01 -14.98
N GLN A 166 -2.60 -30.98 -14.20
CA GLN A 166 -3.93 -30.71 -13.63
C GLN A 166 -4.36 -29.28 -13.95
#